data_AF-A0A813EY57-F1
#
_entry.id   AF-A0A813EY57-F1
#
_cell.length_a   1.000
_cell.length_b   1.000
_cell.length_c   1.000
_cell.angle_alpha   90.00
_cell.angle_beta   90.00
_cell.angle_gamma   90.00
#
_symmetry.space_group_name_H-M   'P 1'
#
loop_
_entity.id
_entity.type
_entity.pdbx_description
1 polymer ?
#
loop_
_entity_poly.entity_id
_entity_poly.type
_entity_poly.pdbx_seq_one_letter_code
_entity_poly.pdbx_strand_id
1 'polypeptide(L)'
;ATLFVQTSFEVGLCSFGVLRPWFLLVIALCNGWGMLDAFFRFPLVHDLDSFFGLKQVLLITVKMAGYSLGFHDISRFVGWFVLLILCNVFTLPILWLTALPIGDVASYHQKHDVVDEDLLLRLWRMTSSPTGRASVVARCKASVRQVSLNAVEAMPFLKPVAVRLDPSLARMMGSHRAV
;
A
#
# COMPACT_ATOMS: atom_id res chain seq x y z
N ALA A 1 -2.98 6.05 -1.11
CA ALA A 1 -2.39 7.36 -0.73
C ALA A 1 -1.99 7.39 0.74
N THR A 2 -2.87 7.02 1.67
CA THR A 2 -2.65 7.15 3.12
C THR A 2 -1.42 6.41 3.66
N LEU A 3 -1.22 5.14 3.27
CA LEU A 3 -0.02 4.35 3.66
C LEU A 3 1.29 4.99 3.18
N PHE A 4 1.28 5.62 2.01
CA PHE A 4 2.46 6.27 1.44
C PHE A 4 2.84 7.53 2.24
N VAL A 5 1.85 8.35 2.60
CA VAL A 5 2.05 9.52 3.46
C VAL A 5 2.62 9.09 4.82
N GLN A 6 2.04 8.05 5.41
CA GLN A 6 2.53 7.49 6.67
C GLN A 6 3.96 6.97 6.56
N THR A 7 4.28 6.21 5.50
CA THR A 7 5.64 5.71 5.27
C THR A 7 6.64 6.86 5.12
N SER A 8 6.27 7.91 4.37
CA SER A 8 7.12 9.08 4.16
C SER A 8 7.41 9.81 5.47
N PHE A 9 6.39 9.93 6.33
CA PHE A 9 6.52 10.53 7.66
C PHE A 9 7.44 9.69 8.58
N GLU A 10 7.27 8.37 8.60
CA GLU A 10 8.11 7.44 9.36
C GLU A 10 9.58 7.48 8.90
N VAL A 11 9.82 7.50 7.58
CA VAL A 11 11.16 7.65 6.99
C VAL A 11 11.77 9.01 7.35
N GLY A 12 10.97 10.08 7.35
CA GLY A 12 11.40 11.39 7.81
C GLY A 12 11.88 11.36 9.25
N LEU A 13 11.12 10.77 10.16
CA LEU A 13 11.52 10.62 11.58
C LEU A 13 12.79 9.79 11.77
N CYS A 14 12.98 8.75 10.94
CA CYS A 14 14.23 8.00 10.93
C CYS A 14 15.40 8.85 10.43
N SER A 15 15.18 9.71 9.44
CA SER A 15 16.20 10.60 8.88
C SER A 15 16.63 11.69 9.87
N PHE A 16 15.71 12.15 10.73
CA PHE A 16 16.00 13.07 11.84
C PHE A 16 16.63 12.39 13.07
N GLY A 17 16.86 11.07 13.04
CA GLY A 17 17.45 10.33 14.14
C GLY A 17 16.52 10.11 15.34
N VAL A 18 15.21 10.36 15.18
CA VAL A 18 14.20 10.10 16.24
C VAL A 18 13.98 8.59 16.40
N LEU A 19 13.95 7.88 15.26
CA LEU A 19 13.79 6.43 15.18
C LEU A 19 15.11 5.76 14.78
N ARG A 20 15.36 4.57 15.33
CA ARG A 20 16.50 3.73 14.96
C ARG A 20 16.33 3.19 13.53
N PRO A 21 17.43 3.05 12.74
CA PRO A 21 17.35 2.66 11.33
C PRO A 21 16.82 1.23 11.10
N TRP A 22 17.00 0.31 12.05
CA TRP A 22 16.44 -1.04 11.95
C TRP A 22 14.90 -1.04 11.88
N PHE A 23 14.26 0.00 12.40
CA PHE A 23 12.81 0.16 12.37
C PHE A 23 12.27 0.35 10.95
N LEU A 24 13.10 0.83 10.00
CA LEU A 24 12.74 0.90 8.57
C LEU A 24 12.40 -0.48 7.99
N LEU A 25 13.04 -1.55 8.48
CA LEU A 25 12.70 -2.90 8.06
C LEU A 25 11.30 -3.30 8.54
N VAL A 26 10.96 -2.97 9.79
CA VAL A 26 9.61 -3.23 10.34
C VAL A 26 8.56 -2.45 9.57
N ILE A 27 8.83 -1.17 9.26
CA ILE A 27 7.97 -0.33 8.44
C ILE A 27 7.75 -0.97 7.05
N ALA A 28 8.83 -1.38 6.39
CA ALA A 28 8.76 -1.99 5.06
C ALA A 28 7.95 -3.30 5.08
N LEU A 29 8.14 -4.15 6.10
CA LEU A 29 7.38 -5.39 6.26
C LEU A 29 5.89 -5.12 6.54
N CYS A 30 5.56 -4.26 7.50
CA CYS A 30 4.18 -3.94 7.84
C CYS A 30 3.43 -3.27 6.68
N ASN A 31 4.06 -2.28 6.03
CA ASN A 31 3.42 -1.56 4.92
C ASN A 31 3.34 -2.43 3.66
N GLY A 32 4.36 -3.26 3.38
CA GLY A 32 4.32 -4.24 2.31
C GLY A 32 3.21 -5.28 2.52
N TRP A 33 3.07 -5.79 3.74
CA TRP A 33 2.00 -6.72 4.12
C TRP A 33 0.61 -6.08 4.04
N GLY A 34 0.51 -4.79 4.38
CA GLY A 34 -0.70 -3.97 4.18
C GLY A 34 -1.06 -3.78 2.70
N MET A 35 -0.08 -3.63 1.81
CA MET A 35 -0.34 -3.58 0.36
C MET A 35 -0.80 -4.93 -0.19
N LEU A 36 -0.23 -6.04 0.29
CA LEU A 36 -0.68 -7.39 -0.07
C LEU A 36 -2.14 -7.65 0.33
N ASP A 37 -2.62 -7.00 1.39
CA ASP A 37 -4.01 -7.08 1.82
C ASP A 37 -5.03 -6.68 0.75
N ALA A 38 -4.72 -5.61 0.00
CA ALA A 38 -5.56 -5.16 -1.09
C ALA A 38 -5.70 -6.22 -2.20
N PHE A 39 -4.70 -7.09 -2.36
CA PHE A 39 -4.76 -8.20 -3.31
C PHE A 39 -5.58 -9.38 -2.78
N PHE A 40 -5.53 -9.67 -1.47
CA PHE A 40 -6.32 -10.75 -0.87
C PHE A 40 -7.81 -10.41 -0.73
N ARG A 41 -8.18 -9.11 -0.74
CA ARG A 41 -9.57 -8.66 -0.57
C ARG A 41 -10.50 -9.00 -1.76
N PHE A 42 -9.97 -9.40 -2.91
CA PHE A 42 -10.76 -9.72 -4.10
C PHE A 42 -10.39 -11.12 -4.62
N PRO A 43 -11.36 -12.02 -4.95
CA PRO A 43 -12.82 -11.85 -4.98
C PRO A 43 -13.61 -12.61 -3.90
N LEU A 44 -12.93 -13.29 -2.97
CA LEU A 44 -13.55 -14.28 -2.10
C LEU A 44 -14.17 -13.60 -0.87
N VAL A 45 -15.49 -13.69 -0.73
CA VAL A 45 -16.25 -13.31 0.48
C VAL A 45 -15.93 -14.34 1.56
N HIS A 46 -14.70 -14.32 2.10
CA HIS A 46 -14.44 -15.02 3.35
C HIS A 46 -15.27 -14.32 4.43
N ASP A 47 -15.80 -15.09 5.38
CA ASP A 47 -16.39 -14.56 6.61
C ASP A 47 -15.44 -13.51 7.20
N LEU A 48 -15.83 -12.25 7.03
CA LEU A 48 -14.98 -11.06 7.17
C LEU A 48 -14.37 -10.90 8.57
N ASP A 49 -14.85 -11.68 9.54
CA ASP A 49 -14.66 -11.40 10.95
C ASP A 49 -13.39 -12.02 11.57
N SER A 50 -12.80 -13.08 11.01
CA SER A 50 -11.69 -13.75 11.72
C SER A 50 -10.30 -13.38 11.21
N PHE A 51 -9.94 -13.77 9.98
CA PHE A 51 -8.54 -13.68 9.55
C PHE A 51 -8.12 -12.25 9.19
N PHE A 52 -9.01 -11.50 8.54
CA PHE A 52 -8.76 -10.12 8.17
C PHE A 52 -8.60 -9.24 9.42
N GLY A 53 -9.57 -9.33 10.35
CA GLY A 53 -9.52 -8.60 11.63
C GLY A 53 -8.26 -8.95 12.43
N LEU A 54 -7.96 -10.24 12.57
CA LEU A 54 -6.75 -10.71 13.26
C LEU A 54 -5.48 -10.17 12.64
N LYS A 55 -5.38 -10.16 11.31
CA LYS A 55 -4.24 -9.59 10.58
C LYS A 55 -4.07 -8.10 10.87
N GLN A 56 -5.16 -7.32 10.87
CA GLN A 56 -5.07 -5.89 11.18
C GLN A 56 -4.64 -5.65 12.63
N VAL A 57 -5.20 -6.39 13.58
CA VAL A 57 -4.79 -6.34 14.99
C VAL A 57 -3.31 -6.71 15.14
N LEU A 58 -2.85 -7.75 14.45
CA LEU A 58 -1.44 -8.15 14.46
C LEU A 58 -0.54 -7.07 13.88
N LEU A 59 -0.90 -6.48 12.73
CA LEU A 59 -0.16 -5.38 12.11
C LEU A 59 -0.05 -4.17 13.03
N ILE A 60 -1.15 -3.77 13.68
CA ILE A 60 -1.16 -2.68 14.66
C ILE A 60 -0.24 -3.04 15.81
N THR A 61 -0.40 -4.23 16.40
CA THR A 61 0.38 -4.65 17.56
C THR A 61 1.88 -4.68 17.27
N VAL A 62 2.28 -5.23 16.12
CA VAL A 62 3.68 -5.26 15.69
C VAL A 62 4.22 -3.85 15.48
N LYS A 63 3.45 -2.95 14.86
CA LYS A 63 3.87 -1.54 14.68
C LYS A 63 4.00 -0.82 16.01
N MET A 64 3.04 -0.98 16.92
CA MET A 64 3.04 -0.40 18.26
C MET A 64 4.27 -0.85 19.06
N ALA A 65 4.53 -2.17 19.09
CA ALA A 65 5.73 -2.72 19.72
C ALA A 65 7.01 -2.19 19.05
N GLY A 66 7.01 -2.11 17.72
CA GLY A 66 8.12 -1.58 16.96
C GLY A 66 8.40 -0.10 17.26
N TYR A 67 7.40 0.76 17.45
CA TYR A 67 7.63 2.14 17.89
C TYR A 67 8.20 2.17 19.30
N SER A 68 7.62 1.42 20.25
CA SER A 68 8.12 1.36 21.62
C SER A 68 9.59 0.92 21.71
N LEU A 69 10.04 0.06 20.80
CA LEU A 69 11.45 -0.40 20.74
C LEU A 69 12.33 0.47 19.82
N GLY A 70 11.73 1.16 18.85
CA GLY A 70 12.42 1.87 17.78
C GLY A 70 12.84 3.29 18.15
N PHE A 71 12.17 3.93 19.11
CA PHE A 71 12.55 5.27 19.58
C PHE A 71 13.90 5.25 20.30
N HIS A 72 14.75 6.24 20.02
CA HIS A 72 16.03 6.39 20.74
C HIS A 72 15.83 6.81 22.20
N ASP A 73 14.89 7.73 22.43
CA ASP A 73 14.52 8.23 23.75
C ASP A 73 13.03 8.64 23.74
N ILE A 74 12.17 7.81 24.33
CA ILE A 74 10.72 8.05 24.35
C ILE A 74 10.39 9.28 25.21
N SER A 75 11.14 9.52 26.29
CA SER A 75 10.85 10.59 27.24
C SER A 75 11.02 11.97 26.60
N ARG A 76 12.07 12.12 25.78
CA ARG A 76 12.35 13.34 25.03
C ARG A 76 11.37 13.60 23.88
N PHE A 77 10.84 12.53 23.28
CA PHE A 77 10.00 12.61 22.08
C PHE A 77 8.56 12.12 22.31
N VAL A 78 8.03 12.29 23.52
CA VAL A 78 6.72 11.74 23.90
C VAL A 78 5.60 12.24 23.00
N GLY A 79 5.64 13.50 22.57
CA GLY A 79 4.66 14.07 21.66
C GLY A 79 4.65 13.41 20.29
N TRP A 80 5.83 13.13 19.72
CA TRP A 80 5.96 12.40 18.45
C TRP A 80 5.53 10.94 18.58
N PHE A 81 5.86 10.31 19.70
CA PHE A 81 5.40 8.96 20.01
C PHE A 81 3.87 8.91 20.05
N VAL A 82 3.23 9.76 20.84
CA VAL A 82 1.76 9.83 20.94
C VAL A 82 1.13 10.12 19.58
N LEU A 83 1.67 11.09 18.82
CA LEU A 83 1.16 11.41 17.49
C LEU A 83 1.23 10.20 16.54
N LEU A 84 2.35 9.49 16.50
CA LEU A 84 2.50 8.28 15.67
C LEU A 84 1.52 7.18 16.07
N ILE A 85 1.35 6.95 17.37
CA ILE A 85 0.41 5.96 17.90
C ILE A 85 -1.02 6.33 17.48
N LEU A 86 -1.44 7.57 17.70
CA LEU A 86 -2.77 8.05 17.30
C LEU A 86 -2.97 7.93 15.79
N CYS A 87 -2.01 8.37 14.98
CA CYS A 87 -2.07 8.22 13.54
C CYS A 87 -2.25 6.74 13.14
N ASN A 88 -1.50 5.80 13.72
CA ASN A 88 -1.65 4.38 13.40
C ASN A 88 -3.00 3.81 13.83
N VAL A 89 -3.38 4.06 15.08
CA VAL A 89 -4.59 3.52 15.70
C VAL A 89 -5.84 4.06 15.03
N PHE A 90 -5.88 5.32 14.58
CA PHE A 90 -7.04 5.87 13.89
C PHE A 90 -7.05 5.61 12.38
N THR A 91 -5.88 5.67 11.73
CA THR A 91 -5.84 5.55 10.26
C THR A 91 -6.25 4.16 9.80
N LEU A 92 -5.89 3.10 10.53
CA LEU A 92 -6.21 1.73 10.13
C LEU A 92 -7.71 1.39 10.20
N PRO A 93 -8.45 1.69 11.29
CA PRO A 93 -9.90 1.55 11.32
C PRO A 93 -10.61 2.40 10.27
N ILE A 94 -10.14 3.63 10.02
CA ILE A 94 -10.70 4.48 8.95
C ILE A 94 -10.47 3.82 7.59
N LEU A 95 -9.25 3.35 7.31
CA LEU A 95 -8.96 2.61 6.07
C LEU A 95 -9.83 1.36 5.95
N TRP A 96 -10.03 0.63 7.04
CA TRP A 96 -10.91 -0.53 7.07
C TRP A 96 -12.36 -0.17 6.73
N LEU A 97 -12.92 0.85 7.39
CA LEU A 97 -14.27 1.36 7.15
C LEU A 97 -14.45 1.84 5.71
N THR A 98 -13.51 2.61 5.19
CA THR A 98 -13.57 3.14 3.81
C THR A 98 -13.45 2.05 2.75
N ALA A 99 -12.86 0.92 3.10
CA ALA A 99 -12.72 -0.20 2.18
C ALA A 99 -13.96 -1.12 2.21
N LEU A 100 -14.80 -1.06 3.25
CA LEU A 100 -16.07 -1.79 3.26
C LEU A 100 -16.96 -1.26 2.13
N PRO A 101 -17.58 -2.14 1.33
CA PRO A 101 -18.55 -1.73 0.32
C PRO A 101 -19.85 -1.27 1.00
N ILE A 102 -19.83 -0.07 1.59
CA ILE A 102 -20.99 0.53 2.22
C ILE A 102 -21.92 1.02 1.10
N GLY A 103 -22.96 0.26 0.79
CA GLY A 103 -24.10 0.76 0.02
C GLY A 103 -24.41 0.10 -1.33
N ASP A 104 -23.66 -0.92 -1.77
CA ASP A 104 -23.96 -1.61 -3.04
C ASP A 104 -24.25 -3.12 -2.84
N VAL A 105 -25.41 -3.39 -2.25
CA VAL A 105 -25.96 -4.75 -2.09
C VAL A 105 -26.33 -5.42 -3.41
N ALA A 106 -26.56 -4.64 -4.47
CA ALA A 106 -26.90 -5.16 -5.80
C ALA A 106 -25.67 -5.82 -6.47
N SER A 107 -24.48 -5.25 -6.30
CA SER A 107 -23.22 -5.81 -6.81
C SER A 107 -22.79 -7.14 -6.14
N TYR A 108 -23.33 -7.44 -4.96
CA TYR A 108 -23.04 -8.68 -4.22
C TYR A 108 -23.67 -9.91 -4.89
N HIS A 109 -24.88 -9.78 -5.42
CA HIS A 109 -25.61 -10.92 -6.00
C HIS A 109 -25.08 -11.32 -7.39
N GLN A 110 -24.40 -10.39 -8.09
CA GLN A 110 -23.89 -10.63 -9.44
C GLN A 110 -22.56 -11.41 -9.48
N LYS A 111 -21.90 -11.63 -8.33
CA LYS A 111 -20.60 -12.29 -8.24
C LYS A 111 -20.63 -13.73 -7.75
N HIS A 112 -21.78 -14.25 -7.32
CA HIS A 112 -21.89 -15.64 -6.84
C HIS A 112 -21.69 -16.70 -7.93
N ASP A 113 -21.71 -16.33 -9.22
CA ASP A 113 -21.40 -17.22 -10.34
C ASP A 113 -19.92 -17.21 -10.75
N VAL A 114 -19.10 -16.35 -10.14
CA VAL A 114 -17.65 -16.44 -10.31
C VAL A 114 -17.18 -17.56 -9.41
N VAL A 115 -17.02 -18.76 -10.00
CA VAL A 115 -16.34 -19.90 -9.37
C VAL A 115 -15.15 -19.37 -8.58
N ASP A 116 -15.13 -19.66 -7.28
CA ASP A 116 -14.05 -19.33 -6.36
C ASP A 116 -12.76 -20.02 -6.83
N GLU A 117 -12.15 -19.52 -7.90
CA GLU A 117 -10.81 -19.93 -8.29
C GLU A 117 -9.88 -19.44 -7.20
N ASP A 118 -9.29 -20.39 -6.47
CA ASP A 118 -8.33 -20.10 -5.41
C ASP A 118 -7.35 -19.04 -5.90
N LEU A 119 -7.15 -18.00 -5.08
CA LEU A 119 -6.18 -16.94 -5.37
C LEU A 119 -4.79 -17.54 -5.65
N LEU A 120 -4.47 -18.65 -4.98
CA LEU A 120 -3.27 -19.45 -5.20
C LEU A 120 -3.24 -20.07 -6.61
N LEU A 121 -4.34 -20.63 -7.11
CA LEU A 121 -4.45 -21.11 -8.49
C LEU A 121 -4.29 -19.97 -9.48
N ARG A 122 -4.83 -18.78 -9.19
CA ARG A 122 -4.68 -17.60 -10.04
C ARG A 122 -3.25 -17.09 -10.07
N LEU A 123 -2.59 -16.99 -8.90
CA LEU A 123 -1.17 -16.65 -8.75
C LEU A 123 -0.30 -17.69 -9.46
N TRP A 124 -0.60 -18.97 -9.27
CA TRP A 124 0.10 -20.08 -9.90
C TRP A 124 -0.03 -20.06 -11.42
N ARG A 125 -1.23 -19.82 -11.96
CA ARG A 125 -1.43 -19.66 -13.41
C ARG A 125 -0.72 -18.42 -13.95
N MET A 126 -0.71 -17.32 -13.19
CA MET A 126 0.04 -16.11 -13.54
C MET A 126 1.55 -16.38 -13.61
N THR A 127 2.10 -17.21 -12.72
CA THR A 127 3.53 -17.54 -12.71
C THR A 127 3.90 -18.68 -13.66
N SER A 128 3.00 -19.62 -13.90
CA SER A 128 3.27 -20.84 -14.68
C SER A 128 2.97 -20.69 -16.18
N SER A 129 2.03 -19.83 -16.57
CA SER A 129 1.72 -19.58 -18.00
C SER A 129 2.63 -18.49 -18.57
N PRO A 130 3.34 -18.73 -19.70
CA PRO A 130 4.15 -17.69 -20.34
C PRO A 130 3.31 -16.49 -20.78
N THR A 131 2.09 -16.73 -21.27
CA THR A 131 1.12 -15.69 -21.63
C THR A 131 0.66 -14.90 -20.40
N GLY A 132 0.43 -15.60 -19.28
CA GLY A 132 0.11 -14.98 -17.99
C GLY A 132 1.20 -14.02 -17.53
N ARG A 133 2.46 -14.46 -17.55
CA ARG A 133 3.62 -13.64 -17.17
C ARG A 133 3.74 -12.38 -18.02
N ALA A 134 3.59 -12.49 -19.34
CA ALA A 134 3.65 -11.34 -20.24
C ALA A 134 2.56 -10.30 -19.91
N SER A 135 1.34 -10.76 -19.62
CA SER A 135 0.22 -9.89 -19.25
C SER A 135 0.45 -9.19 -17.89
N VAL A 136 1.00 -9.90 -16.91
CA VAL A 136 1.30 -9.35 -15.57
C VAL A 136 2.44 -8.34 -15.65
N VAL A 137 3.49 -8.62 -16.42
CA VAL A 137 4.59 -7.68 -16.64
C VAL A 137 4.08 -6.43 -17.35
N ALA A 138 3.22 -6.57 -18.37
CA ALA A 138 2.63 -5.43 -19.06
C ALA A 138 1.77 -4.58 -18.10
N ARG A 139 0.94 -5.20 -17.26
CA ARG A 139 0.15 -4.50 -16.23
C ARG A 139 1.02 -3.81 -15.19
N CYS A 140 2.03 -4.51 -14.67
CA CYS A 140 2.96 -3.95 -13.69
C CYS A 140 3.69 -2.74 -14.29
N LYS A 141 4.18 -2.85 -15.53
CA LYS A 141 4.83 -1.74 -16.25
C LYS A 141 3.87 -0.56 -16.45
N ALA A 142 2.60 -0.83 -16.80
CA ALA A 142 1.59 0.21 -16.93
C ALA A 142 1.29 0.90 -15.58
N SER A 143 1.13 0.13 -14.50
CA SER A 143 0.90 0.66 -13.16
C SER A 143 2.08 1.49 -12.66
N VAL A 144 3.31 1.01 -12.84
CA VAL A 144 4.53 1.76 -12.47
C VAL A 144 4.62 3.07 -13.23
N ARG A 145 4.28 3.06 -14.53
CA ARG A 145 4.21 4.29 -15.34
C ARG A 145 3.16 5.26 -14.82
N GLN A 146 1.98 4.79 -14.48
CA GLN A 146 0.92 5.64 -13.93
C GLN A 146 1.33 6.25 -12.59
N VAL A 147 1.93 5.47 -11.70
CA VAL A 147 2.44 5.97 -10.41
C VAL A 147 3.54 7.00 -10.63
N SER A 148 4.43 6.75 -11.60
CA SER A 148 5.51 7.69 -11.96
C SER A 148 4.94 9.00 -12.51
N LEU A 149 3.92 8.95 -13.37
CA LEU A 149 3.22 10.14 -13.86
C LEU A 149 2.61 10.93 -12.70
N ASN A 150 1.83 10.28 -11.84
CA ASN A 150 1.21 10.94 -10.68
C ASN A 150 2.26 11.57 -9.74
N ALA A 151 3.41 10.91 -9.56
CA ALA A 151 4.51 11.44 -8.75
C ALA A 151 5.16 12.68 -9.40
N VAL A 152 5.35 12.65 -10.73
CA VAL A 152 5.90 13.78 -11.49
C VAL A 152 4.95 14.98 -11.53
N GLU A 153 3.64 14.73 -11.57
CA GLU A 153 2.61 15.77 -11.45
C GLU A 153 2.61 16.43 -10.07
N ALA A 154 2.72 15.63 -9.01
CA ALA A 154 2.83 16.13 -7.65
C ALA A 154 4.14 16.88 -7.38
N MET A 155 5.23 16.49 -8.06
CA MET A 155 6.59 17.01 -7.84
C MET A 155 7.27 17.41 -9.16
N PRO A 156 7.06 18.64 -9.65
CA PRO A 156 7.55 19.07 -10.96
C PRO A 156 9.07 18.99 -11.15
N PHE A 157 9.84 19.05 -10.06
CA PHE A 157 11.30 18.94 -10.08
C PHE A 157 11.80 17.54 -10.47
N LEU A 158 10.96 16.49 -10.38
CA LEU A 158 11.31 15.13 -10.80
C LEU A 158 11.25 14.91 -12.32
N LYS A 159 10.66 15.85 -13.08
CA LYS A 159 10.52 15.76 -14.54
C LYS A 159 11.82 15.38 -15.28
N PRO A 160 12.96 16.09 -15.12
CA PRO A 160 14.17 15.76 -15.86
C PRO A 160 14.71 14.35 -15.54
N VAL A 161 14.54 13.88 -14.30
CA VAL A 161 14.96 12.53 -13.88
C VAL A 161 14.03 11.48 -14.50
N ALA A 162 12.72 11.69 -14.45
CA ALA A 162 11.73 10.77 -15.01
C ALA A 162 11.88 10.61 -16.54
N VAL A 163 12.14 11.71 -17.27
CA VAL A 163 12.37 11.67 -18.73
C VAL A 163 13.66 10.92 -19.09
N ARG A 164 14.71 11.03 -18.26
CA ARG A 164 15.96 10.26 -18.46
C ARG A 164 15.76 8.76 -18.22
N LEU A 165 14.93 8.38 -17.24
CA LEU A 165 14.68 6.98 -16.90
C LEU A 165 13.76 6.27 -17.90
N ASP A 166 12.66 6.89 -18.33
CA ASP A 166 11.77 6.34 -19.35
C ASP A 166 11.32 7.44 -20.33
N PRO A 167 11.94 7.56 -21.52
CA PRO A 167 11.58 8.58 -22.50
C PRO A 167 10.13 8.42 -23.03
N SER A 168 9.47 7.29 -22.79
CA SER A 168 8.05 7.15 -23.12
C SER A 168 7.13 7.97 -22.19
N LEU A 169 7.57 8.30 -20.96
CA LEU A 169 6.82 9.20 -20.06
C LEU A 169 6.67 10.60 -20.65
N ALA A 170 7.70 11.11 -21.36
CA ALA A 170 7.66 12.42 -22.00
C ALA A 170 6.53 12.53 -23.03
N ARG A 171 6.28 11.45 -23.79
CA ARG A 171 5.18 11.37 -24.76
C ARG A 171 3.81 11.42 -24.09
N MET A 172 3.64 10.69 -22.99
CA MET A 172 2.37 10.66 -22.24
C MET A 172 2.06 12.02 -21.59
N MET A 173 3.08 12.68 -21.03
CA MET A 173 2.92 14.02 -20.44
C MET A 173 2.50 15.08 -21.48
N GLY A 174 2.93 14.94 -22.73
CA GLY A 174 2.49 15.82 -23.83
C GLY A 174 1.00 15.64 -24.16
N SER A 175 0.51 14.39 -24.14
CA SER A 175 -0.89 14.07 -24.43
C SER A 175 -1.85 14.57 -23.35
N HIS A 176 -1.46 14.53 -22.08
CA HIS A 176 -2.34 14.91 -20.95
C HIS A 176 -2.53 16.43 -20.82
N ARG A 177 -1.72 17.24 -21.51
CA ARG A 177 -1.82 18.71 -21.51
C ARG A 177 -2.72 19.26 -22.62
N ALA A 178 -3.12 18.40 -23.56
CA ALA A 178 -3.93 18.77 -24.72
C ALA A 178 -5.44 18.56 -24.49
N VAL A 179 -5.82 18.03 -23.33
CA VAL A 179 -7.20 17.81 -22.86
C VAL A 179 -7.47 18.78 -21.72
#